data_AF-G7EDF2-F1
#
_entry.id   AF-G7EDF2-F1
#
_cell.length_a   1.000
_cell.length_b   1.000
_cell.length_c   1.000
_cell.angle_alpha   90.00
_cell.angle_beta   90.00
_cell.angle_gamma   90.00
#
_symmetry.space_group_name_H-M   'P 1'
#
loop_
_entity.id
_entity.type
_entity.pdbx_description
1 polymer ?
#
loop_
_entity_poly.entity_id
_entity_poly.type
_entity_poly.pdbx_seq_one_letter_code
_entity_poly.pdbx_strand_id
1 'polypeptide(L)'
;MQYDDSSALCSPVNKEFIRELANSFNTDSTSAQSNVFDEQYVELVDEVEKGQLSSALKKVDEITILNAFDKAQAQLLKAKLLIKSEHYEYALSLLNVLLEQINAHDLAQWQQCFCMEVWRFSKQCYASLSQTPEDEMSLAAKHISQQMMVTDPAQALSWV
;
A
#
# COMPACT_ATOMS: atom_id res chain seq x y z
N MET A 1 -15.19 16.32 37.48
CA MET A 1 -16.11 17.48 37.40
C MET A 1 -17.53 16.96 37.57
N GLN A 2 -18.26 17.51 38.53
CA GLN A 2 -19.68 17.26 38.77
C GLN A 2 -20.40 18.61 38.66
N TYR A 3 -21.67 18.60 38.26
CA TYR A 3 -22.49 19.81 38.29
C TYR A 3 -22.85 20.16 39.73
N ASP A 4 -23.23 21.41 39.99
CA ASP A 4 -23.57 21.94 41.33
C ASP A 4 -24.74 21.19 42.02
N ASP A 5 -25.53 20.43 41.24
CA ASP A 5 -26.60 19.55 41.71
C ASP A 5 -26.12 18.12 42.07
N SER A 6 -24.81 17.90 42.25
CA SER A 6 -24.16 16.60 42.52
C SER A 6 -24.33 15.52 41.44
N SER A 7 -25.03 15.83 40.35
CA SER A 7 -25.17 14.97 39.18
C SER A 7 -23.84 14.85 38.41
N ALA A 8 -23.45 13.61 38.13
CA ALA A 8 -22.24 13.31 37.38
C ALA A 8 -22.34 13.74 35.91
N LEU A 9 -21.26 14.30 35.36
CA LEU A 9 -21.19 14.84 33.99
C LEU A 9 -21.46 13.79 32.89
N CYS A 10 -21.33 12.51 33.22
CA CYS A 10 -21.70 11.39 32.37
C CYS A 10 -22.52 10.40 33.21
N SER A 11 -23.71 10.05 32.74
CA SER A 11 -24.48 8.95 33.32
C SER A 11 -23.69 7.65 33.15
N PRO A 12 -23.80 6.69 34.09
CA PRO A 12 -23.13 5.41 33.98
C PRO A 12 -23.49 4.70 32.66
N VAL A 13 -24.74 4.85 32.20
CA VAL A 13 -25.22 4.34 30.90
C VAL A 13 -24.45 4.95 29.72
N ASN A 14 -24.25 6.27 29.69
CA ASN A 14 -23.45 6.91 28.64
C ASN A 14 -21.98 6.52 28.71
N LYS A 15 -21.44 6.30 29.91
CA LYS A 15 -20.05 5.89 30.08
C LYS A 15 -19.81 4.47 29.56
N GLU A 16 -20.73 3.55 29.81
CA GLU A 16 -20.67 2.19 29.27
C GLU A 16 -20.89 2.19 27.75
N PHE A 17 -21.82 2.99 27.24
CA PHE A 17 -22.01 3.18 25.79
C PHE A 17 -20.75 3.73 25.10
N ILE A 18 -20.12 4.77 25.64
CA ILE A 18 -18.86 5.33 25.10
C ILE A 18 -17.73 4.28 25.20
N ARG A 19 -17.71 3.45 26.25
CA ARG A 19 -16.71 2.40 26.42
C ARG A 19 -16.93 1.23 25.44
N GLU A 20 -18.18 0.88 25.13
CA GLU A 20 -18.52 -0.08 24.07
C GLU A 20 -18.19 0.50 22.68
N LEU A 21 -18.41 1.79 22.45
CA LEU A 21 -18.00 2.48 21.22
C LEU A 21 -16.47 2.53 21.06
N ALA A 22 -15.74 2.79 22.15
CA ALA A 22 -14.28 2.80 22.15
C ALA A 22 -13.69 1.38 21.98
N ASN A 23 -14.36 0.36 22.52
CA ASN A 23 -13.97 -1.04 22.34
C ASN A 23 -14.32 -1.54 20.93
N SER A 24 -15.44 -1.14 20.33
CA SER A 24 -15.76 -1.48 18.94
C SER A 24 -14.80 -0.84 17.94
N PHE A 25 -14.31 0.39 18.21
CA PHE A 25 -13.23 1.01 17.42
C PHE A 25 -11.84 0.38 17.64
N ASN A 26 -11.57 -0.22 18.80
CA ASN A 26 -10.28 -0.86 19.08
C ASN A 26 -10.18 -2.32 18.62
N THR A 27 -11.29 -2.96 18.27
CA THR A 27 -11.27 -4.42 18.04
C THR A 27 -11.14 -4.80 16.56
N ASP A 28 -11.32 -3.91 15.58
CA ASP A 28 -11.13 -4.30 14.17
C ASP A 28 -11.00 -3.09 13.24
N SER A 29 -9.82 -2.49 13.18
CA SER A 29 -9.43 -1.63 12.04
C SER A 29 -8.02 -1.91 11.54
N THR A 30 -7.45 -3.05 11.94
CA THR A 30 -6.56 -3.81 11.07
C THR A 30 -7.42 -4.77 10.25
N SER A 31 -8.47 -4.24 9.60
CA SER A 31 -9.06 -4.96 8.49
C SER A 31 -8.00 -4.97 7.40
N ALA A 32 -7.13 -5.98 7.45
CA ALA A 32 -6.66 -6.63 6.25
C ALA A 32 -7.93 -7.06 5.53
N GLN A 33 -8.55 -6.13 4.79
CA GLN A 33 -9.35 -6.49 3.65
C GLN A 33 -8.38 -7.30 2.82
N SER A 34 -8.52 -8.63 2.86
CA SER A 34 -7.89 -9.51 1.88
C SER A 34 -8.32 -8.95 0.53
N ASN A 35 -7.46 -8.13 -0.05
CA ASN A 35 -7.74 -7.46 -1.29
C ASN A 35 -7.90 -8.59 -2.30
N VAL A 36 -8.98 -8.58 -3.07
CA VAL A 36 -9.18 -9.55 -4.17
C VAL A 36 -7.94 -9.60 -5.08
N PHE A 37 -7.19 -8.50 -5.14
CA PHE A 37 -5.91 -8.37 -5.82
C PHE A 37 -4.73 -9.10 -5.16
N ASP A 38 -4.73 -9.30 -3.85
CA ASP A 38 -3.69 -10.06 -3.13
C ASP A 38 -3.89 -11.57 -3.30
N GLU A 39 -5.12 -12.04 -3.28
CA GLU A 39 -5.46 -13.43 -3.62
C GLU A 39 -5.09 -13.75 -5.06
N GLN A 40 -5.47 -12.87 -6.00
CA GLN A 40 -5.06 -13.01 -7.41
C GLN A 40 -3.54 -12.89 -7.59
N TYR A 41 -2.85 -12.08 -6.78
CA TYR A 41 -1.39 -12.00 -6.84
C TYR A 41 -0.73 -13.34 -6.51
N VAL A 42 -1.20 -14.05 -5.48
CA VAL A 42 -0.66 -15.37 -5.12
C VAL A 42 -0.82 -16.37 -6.26
N GLU A 43 -1.99 -16.40 -6.91
CA GLU A 43 -2.24 -17.28 -8.06
C GLU A 43 -1.38 -16.92 -9.28
N LEU A 44 -1.26 -15.63 -9.58
CA LEU A 44 -0.52 -15.15 -10.76
C LEU A 44 1.00 -15.27 -10.58
N VAL A 45 1.51 -15.17 -9.35
CA VAL A 45 2.93 -15.38 -9.05
C VAL A 45 3.36 -16.81 -9.35
N ASP A 46 2.55 -17.80 -8.99
CA ASP A 46 2.83 -19.21 -9.29
C ASP A 46 2.89 -19.45 -10.81
N GLU A 47 2.06 -18.77 -11.61
CA GLU A 47 2.14 -18.81 -13.08
C GLU A 47 3.40 -18.12 -13.63
N VAL A 48 3.81 -17.00 -13.02
CA VAL A 48 5.05 -16.31 -13.38
C VAL A 48 6.27 -17.18 -13.08
N GLU A 49 6.30 -17.86 -11.93
CA GLU A 49 7.36 -18.80 -11.56
C GLU A 49 7.44 -20.00 -12.51
N LYS A 50 6.32 -20.40 -13.12
CA LYS A 50 6.24 -21.39 -14.20
C LYS A 50 6.65 -20.85 -15.57
N GLY A 51 7.12 -19.60 -15.66
CA GLY A 51 7.56 -18.96 -16.90
C GLY A 51 6.42 -18.43 -17.77
N GLN A 52 5.20 -18.33 -17.25
CA GLN A 52 4.00 -17.90 -18.00
C GLN A 52 3.65 -16.43 -17.77
N LEU A 53 4.65 -15.54 -17.74
CA LEU A 53 4.47 -14.10 -17.51
C LEU A 53 3.44 -13.46 -18.46
N SER A 54 3.48 -13.79 -19.75
CA SER A 54 2.54 -13.24 -20.74
C SER A 54 1.09 -13.64 -20.48
N SER A 55 0.87 -14.85 -19.92
CA SER A 55 -0.46 -15.33 -19.51
C SER A 55 -0.94 -14.59 -18.27
N ALA A 56 -0.06 -14.45 -17.28
CA ALA A 56 -0.34 -13.72 -16.05
C ALA A 56 -0.69 -12.25 -16.33
N LEU A 57 0.07 -11.57 -17.19
CA LEU A 57 -0.22 -10.18 -17.58
C LEU A 57 -1.55 -10.01 -18.31
N LYS A 58 -1.97 -11.00 -19.12
CA LYS A 58 -3.29 -11.00 -19.76
C LYS A 58 -4.40 -11.15 -18.74
N LYS A 59 -4.27 -12.06 -17.79
CA LYS A 59 -5.26 -12.23 -16.72
C LYS A 59 -5.44 -10.96 -15.90
N VAL A 60 -4.37 -10.20 -15.64
CA VAL A 60 -4.49 -8.89 -14.98
C VAL A 60 -5.25 -7.87 -15.83
N ASP A 61 -5.16 -7.96 -17.16
CA ASP A 61 -5.92 -7.09 -18.07
C ASP A 61 -7.41 -7.45 -18.13
N GLU A 62 -7.75 -8.71 -17.86
CA GLU A 62 -9.12 -9.22 -17.79
C GLU A 62 -9.83 -8.86 -16.47
N ILE A 63 -9.12 -8.29 -15.49
CA ILE A 63 -9.71 -7.82 -14.24
C ILE A 63 -10.69 -6.69 -14.55
N THR A 64 -11.90 -6.78 -14.01
CA THR A 64 -12.93 -5.76 -14.19
C THR A 64 -12.53 -4.49 -13.43
N ILE A 65 -12.19 -3.44 -14.18
CA ILE A 65 -11.84 -2.12 -13.62
C ILE A 65 -13.13 -1.29 -13.51
N LEU A 66 -13.56 -1.04 -12.28
CA LEU A 66 -14.76 -0.23 -12.02
C LEU A 66 -14.39 1.23 -11.73
N ASN A 67 -13.29 1.44 -11.00
CA ASN A 67 -12.84 2.77 -10.59
C ASN A 67 -11.36 3.03 -10.93
N ALA A 68 -10.96 4.31 -10.85
CA ALA A 68 -9.57 4.72 -11.03
C ALA A 68 -8.61 4.05 -10.02
N PHE A 69 -9.10 3.74 -8.82
CA PHE A 69 -8.33 3.01 -7.81
C PHE A 69 -8.10 1.54 -8.20
N ASP A 70 -9.11 0.84 -8.73
CA ASP A 70 -8.94 -0.52 -9.24
C ASP A 70 -7.93 -0.57 -10.38
N LYS A 71 -7.92 0.48 -11.23
CA LYS A 71 -6.91 0.63 -12.29
C LYS A 71 -5.50 0.76 -11.70
N ALA A 72 -5.34 1.54 -10.63
CA ALA A 72 -4.05 1.70 -9.95
C ALA A 72 -3.61 0.40 -9.27
N GLN A 73 -4.53 -0.35 -8.66
CA GLN A 73 -4.26 -1.68 -8.09
C GLN A 73 -3.86 -2.71 -9.16
N ALA A 74 -4.55 -2.73 -10.30
CA ALA A 74 -4.18 -3.59 -11.43
C ALA A 74 -2.80 -3.21 -11.99
N GLN A 75 -2.45 -1.92 -12.06
CA GLN A 75 -1.12 -1.47 -12.47
C GLN A 75 -0.03 -1.88 -11.46
N LEU A 76 -0.31 -1.78 -10.16
CA LEU A 76 0.59 -2.26 -9.11
C LEU A 76 0.79 -3.77 -9.23
N LEU A 77 -0.28 -4.52 -9.49
CA LEU A 77 -0.22 -5.98 -9.70
C LEU A 77 0.66 -6.33 -10.90
N LYS A 78 0.49 -5.64 -12.05
CA LYS A 78 1.38 -5.80 -13.22
C LYS A 78 2.84 -5.53 -12.86
N ALA A 79 3.11 -4.46 -12.10
CA ALA A 79 4.47 -4.15 -11.66
C ALA A 79 5.06 -5.25 -10.76
N LYS A 80 4.29 -5.79 -9.80
CA LYS A 80 4.75 -6.89 -8.93
C LYS A 80 5.13 -8.14 -9.72
N LEU A 81 4.33 -8.51 -10.73
CA LEU A 81 4.62 -9.65 -11.62
C LEU A 81 5.87 -9.43 -12.49
N LEU A 82 6.06 -8.20 -12.99
CA LEU A 82 7.26 -7.84 -13.76
C LEU A 82 8.52 -7.88 -12.91
N ILE A 83 8.46 -7.42 -11.65
CA ILE A 83 9.57 -7.52 -10.68
C ILE A 83 9.94 -8.98 -10.42
N LYS A 84 8.94 -9.85 -10.30
CA LYS A 84 9.15 -11.30 -10.14
C LYS A 84 9.81 -11.95 -11.34
N SER A 85 9.61 -11.40 -12.53
CA SER A 85 10.25 -11.84 -13.77
C SER A 85 11.54 -11.08 -14.09
N GLU A 86 12.10 -10.36 -13.12
CA GLU A 86 13.35 -9.58 -13.26
C GLU A 86 13.29 -8.45 -14.31
N HIS A 87 12.10 -8.06 -14.75
CA HIS A 87 11.88 -6.96 -15.70
C HIS A 87 11.73 -5.61 -14.98
N TYR A 88 12.77 -5.21 -14.25
CA TYR A 88 12.75 -4.03 -13.38
C TYR A 88 12.52 -2.71 -14.12
N GLU A 89 12.98 -2.55 -15.35
CA GLU A 89 12.81 -1.30 -16.13
C GLU A 89 11.34 -1.04 -16.49
N TYR A 90 10.62 -2.08 -16.92
CA TYR A 90 9.20 -2.00 -17.24
C TYR A 90 8.34 -1.85 -15.98
N ALA A 91 8.71 -2.55 -14.90
CA ALA A 91 8.07 -2.38 -13.61
C ALA A 91 8.23 -0.94 -13.08
N LEU A 92 9.43 -0.37 -13.19
CA LEU A 92 9.72 0.99 -12.75
C LEU A 92 8.90 2.02 -13.52
N SER A 93 8.76 1.84 -14.84
CA SER A 93 7.96 2.75 -15.67
C SER A 93 6.49 2.79 -15.21
N LEU A 94 5.91 1.64 -14.87
CA LEU A 94 4.55 1.57 -14.32
C LEU A 94 4.46 2.18 -12.92
N LEU A 95 5.46 1.93 -12.08
CA LEU A 95 5.52 2.46 -10.72
C LEU A 95 5.68 3.98 -10.69
N ASN A 96 6.45 4.57 -11.61
CA ASN A 96 6.57 6.03 -11.73
C ASN A 96 5.23 6.70 -12.00
N VAL A 97 4.42 6.14 -12.90
CA VAL A 97 3.06 6.65 -13.15
C VAL A 97 2.20 6.58 -11.89
N LEU A 98 2.32 5.51 -11.11
CA LEU A 98 1.61 5.38 -9.84
C LEU A 98 2.12 6.39 -8.79
N LEU A 99 3.43 6.63 -8.71
CA LEU A 99 4.02 7.63 -7.82
C LEU A 99 3.54 9.05 -8.16
N GLU A 100 3.46 9.40 -9.44
CA GLU A 100 2.90 10.67 -9.88
C GLU A 100 1.43 10.81 -9.47
N GLN A 101 0.63 9.76 -9.64
CA GLN A 101 -0.78 9.76 -9.21
C GLN A 101 -0.94 9.88 -7.70
N ILE A 102 -0.10 9.20 -6.92
CA ILE A 102 -0.07 9.28 -5.45
C ILE A 102 0.17 10.72 -5.01
N ASN A 103 1.17 11.39 -5.60
CA ASN A 103 1.49 12.78 -5.28
C ASN A 103 0.40 13.75 -5.77
N ALA A 104 -0.20 13.51 -6.94
CA ALA A 104 -1.19 14.40 -7.53
C ALA A 104 -2.52 14.45 -6.76
N HIS A 105 -2.93 13.34 -6.14
CA HIS A 105 -4.20 13.25 -5.40
C HIS A 105 -4.03 13.08 -3.88
N ASP A 106 -2.80 13.22 -3.37
CA ASP A 106 -2.47 13.03 -1.95
C ASP A 106 -3.01 11.70 -1.39
N LEU A 107 -2.89 10.61 -2.16
CA LEU A 107 -3.44 9.30 -1.79
C LEU A 107 -2.84 8.74 -0.50
N ALA A 108 -1.69 9.26 -0.05
CA ALA A 108 -1.04 8.85 1.18
C ALA A 108 -1.94 9.03 2.42
N GLN A 109 -2.83 10.03 2.43
CA GLN A 109 -3.77 10.26 3.54
C GLN A 109 -4.95 9.29 3.56
N TRP A 110 -5.35 8.78 2.39
CA TRP A 110 -6.59 8.02 2.22
C TRP A 110 -6.36 6.52 2.04
N GLN A 111 -5.24 6.15 1.41
CA GLN A 111 -4.88 4.79 1.00
C GLN A 111 -3.40 4.52 1.33
N GLN A 112 -3.05 4.68 2.61
CA GLN A 112 -1.69 4.55 3.13
C GLN A 112 -1.05 3.19 2.80
N CYS A 113 -1.78 2.08 2.98
CA CYS A 113 -1.26 0.74 2.71
C CYS A 113 -0.85 0.57 1.23
N PHE A 114 -1.67 1.08 0.30
CA PHE A 114 -1.39 1.04 -1.13
C PHE A 114 -0.15 1.87 -1.49
N CYS A 115 -0.05 3.10 -0.95
CA CYS A 115 1.09 3.97 -1.20
C CYS A 115 2.39 3.35 -0.67
N MET A 116 2.35 2.72 0.51
CA MET A 116 3.48 2.02 1.11
C MET A 116 3.96 0.84 0.25
N GLU A 117 3.06 0.06 -0.34
CA GLU A 117 3.42 -0.99 -1.29
C GLU A 117 4.08 -0.42 -2.55
N VAL A 118 3.49 0.61 -3.16
CA VAL A 118 4.06 1.26 -4.37
C VAL A 118 5.47 1.78 -4.06
N TRP A 119 5.66 2.45 -2.94
CA TRP A 119 6.96 2.95 -2.50
C TRP A 119 7.98 1.82 -2.27
N ARG A 120 7.56 0.73 -1.63
CA ARG A 120 8.42 -0.45 -1.40
C ARG A 120 8.91 -1.05 -2.72
N PHE A 121 8.01 -1.32 -3.66
CA PHE A 121 8.37 -1.92 -4.94
C PHE A 121 9.18 -0.96 -5.81
N SER A 122 8.91 0.34 -5.73
CA SER A 122 9.71 1.37 -6.40
C SER A 122 11.14 1.39 -5.86
N LYS A 123 11.31 1.42 -4.53
CA LYS A 123 12.62 1.32 -3.86
C LYS A 123 13.37 0.08 -4.30
N GLN A 124 12.69 -1.07 -4.39
CA GLN A 124 13.30 -2.31 -4.86
C GLN A 124 13.77 -2.20 -6.31
N CYS A 125 12.95 -1.65 -7.22
CA CYS A 125 13.34 -1.46 -8.62
C CYS A 125 14.53 -0.50 -8.75
N TYR A 126 14.52 0.63 -8.03
CA TYR A 126 15.64 1.56 -8.03
C TYR A 126 16.93 0.92 -7.49
N ALA A 127 16.85 0.14 -6.41
CA ALA A 127 18.01 -0.57 -5.86
C ALA A 127 18.56 -1.62 -6.84
N SER A 128 17.69 -2.36 -7.53
CA SER A 128 18.08 -3.36 -8.54
C SER A 128 18.67 -2.74 -9.81
N LEU A 129 18.23 -1.53 -10.19
CA LEU A 129 18.73 -0.81 -11.36
C LEU A 129 19.92 0.11 -11.06
N SER A 130 20.18 0.43 -9.80
CA SER A 130 21.28 1.30 -9.39
C SER A 130 22.61 0.58 -9.56
N GLN A 131 23.48 1.13 -10.40
CA GLN A 131 24.84 0.59 -10.61
C GLN A 131 25.84 1.14 -9.58
N THR A 132 25.56 2.32 -9.00
CA THR A 132 26.41 2.97 -8.00
C THR A 132 25.58 3.56 -6.84
N PRO A 133 26.13 3.72 -5.63
CA PRO A 133 25.40 4.21 -4.45
C PRO A 133 25.09 5.73 -4.46
N GLU A 134 25.62 6.46 -5.43
CA GLU A 134 25.40 7.91 -5.62
C GLU A 134 24.63 8.23 -6.91
N ASP A 135 24.13 7.20 -7.59
CA ASP A 135 23.37 7.34 -8.82
C ASP A 135 22.01 8.03 -8.59
N GLU A 136 21.42 8.59 -9.65
CA GLU A 136 20.09 9.22 -9.57
C GLU A 136 19.02 8.25 -9.04
N MET A 137 19.17 6.96 -9.37
CA MET A 137 18.32 5.88 -8.87
C MET A 137 18.50 5.66 -7.36
N SER A 138 19.72 5.75 -6.85
CA SER A 138 20.01 5.66 -5.41
C SER A 138 19.44 6.85 -4.63
N LEU A 139 19.46 8.06 -5.22
CA LEU A 139 18.83 9.25 -4.64
C LEU A 139 17.31 9.10 -4.61
N ALA A 140 16.70 8.60 -5.68
CA ALA A 140 15.26 8.31 -5.73
C ALA A 140 14.84 7.28 -4.67
N ALA A 141 15.62 6.21 -4.47
CA ALA A 141 15.38 5.22 -3.43
C ALA A 141 15.46 5.82 -2.00
N LYS A 142 16.41 6.75 -1.76
CA LYS A 142 16.52 7.48 -0.49
C LYS A 142 15.34 8.40 -0.26
N HIS A 143 14.90 9.14 -1.29
CA HIS A 143 13.74 10.02 -1.20
C HIS A 143 12.47 9.25 -0.85
N ILE A 144 12.22 8.12 -1.54
CA ILE A 144 11.09 7.25 -1.23
C ILE A 144 11.17 6.69 0.20
N SER A 145 12.36 6.26 0.64
CA SER A 145 12.54 5.78 2.02
C SER A 145 12.20 6.86 3.06
N GLN A 146 12.55 8.12 2.79
CA GLN A 146 12.18 9.24 3.65
C GLN A 146 10.67 9.46 3.66
N GLN A 147 10.00 9.40 2.50
CA GLN A 147 8.54 9.51 2.42
C GLN A 147 7.83 8.41 3.21
N MET A 148 8.28 7.15 3.07
CA MET A 148 7.74 6.02 3.85
C MET A 148 7.88 6.25 5.36
N MET A 149 9.03 6.77 5.81
CA MET A 149 9.31 7.02 7.22
C MET A 149 8.44 8.15 7.80
N VAL A 150 8.02 9.12 6.99
CA VAL A 150 7.10 10.20 7.38
C VAL A 150 5.66 9.70 7.46
N THR A 151 5.25 8.81 6.57
CA THR A 151 3.87 8.29 6.52
C THR A 151 3.62 7.18 7.53
N ASP A 152 4.49 6.17 7.58
CA ASP A 152 4.38 5.07 8.56
C ASP A 152 5.78 4.59 9.02
N PRO A 153 6.30 5.13 10.14
CA PRO A 153 7.62 4.76 10.60
C PRO A 153 7.69 3.29 11.06
N ALA A 154 6.58 2.71 11.55
CA ALA A 154 6.58 1.35 12.10
C ALA A 154 6.71 0.30 10.98
N GLN A 155 5.94 0.45 9.90
CA GLN A 155 6.06 -0.40 8.71
C GLN A 155 7.33 -0.11 7.93
N ALA A 156 7.73 1.16 7.80
CA ALA A 156 8.99 1.52 7.14
C ALA A 156 10.19 0.85 7.82
N LEU A 157 10.26 0.89 9.17
CA LEU A 157 11.32 0.23 9.95
C LEU A 157 11.32 -1.29 9.78
N SER A 158 10.17 -1.92 9.55
CA SER A 158 10.11 -3.36 9.28
C SER A 158 10.70 -3.75 7.92
N TRP A 159 10.93 -2.78 7.04
CA TRP A 159 11.42 -2.97 5.66
C TRP A 159 12.73 -2.22 5.35
N VAL A 160 13.35 -1.61 6.36
CA VAL A 160 14.76 -1.14 6.32
C VAL A 160 15.68 -2.31 6.58
#